data_AF-S7VMB1-F1
#
_entry.id   AF-S7VMB1-F1
#
_cell.length_a   1.000
_cell.length_b   1.000
_cell.length_c   1.000
_cell.angle_alpha   90.00
_cell.angle_beta   90.00
_cell.angle_gamma   90.00
#
_symmetry.space_group_name_H-M   'P 1'
#
loop_
_entity.id
_entity.type
_entity.pdbx_description
1 polymer ?
#
loop_
_entity_poly.entity_id
_entity_poly.type
_entity_poly.pdbx_seq_one_letter_code
_entity_poly.pdbx_strand_id
1 'polypeptide(L)'
;MLQKEGITAFPLLVNTSLKHNLDKLHPSNSAFDHCVVAITIEDKDYFVDPTISSQGGDLDHNYFPDYGLGLLIKENVSELIPLPKPKKSEIDIKERIYVDSIGGQAMLEVKTIYRGGKADNIRAEFENNPLSSIQKEYLNFYTNLYPGIVETEDIRFYDENRFNDNEVLVVENYKIEQFWLQDEGETFIYTRIYPLVLESMINYPSSIARNSLYNLGNPFTFVQETQIMLPELWNVNDDERQIEGSSYLYTNEIKGYGERIAVKYTYDLNESFIDGEKVSEFLSEHEKIKNDLMFSLTYNPMVTTGEKSSLAIFVVLVLLVFGIYFSIKIYKDFDPQPWVYAENKNIGGWLVLPAIGIIITPFWIIINFFSVGYLDKSLWLNASNMGLTEAVAFELTNNVLLVVFSLLLILLFFTRRTNTPMLMTIFYVINLLAILVDTILTEDTFKLENRPLIQAVVAAVIWIPYFNLSERVKSTFCKTRRNIEPKSNKNPVPITQTIPQKGDVL
;
A
#
# COMPACT_ATOMS: atom_id res chain seq x y z
N MET A 1 5.93 19.68 -53.85
CA MET A 1 7.32 20.05 -53.51
C MET A 1 8.18 18.80 -53.45
N LEU A 2 7.89 17.85 -52.55
CA LEU A 2 8.60 16.56 -52.45
C LEU A 2 8.85 15.84 -53.79
N GLN A 3 7.82 15.69 -54.63
CA GLN A 3 7.97 15.08 -55.97
C GLN A 3 8.98 15.80 -56.87
N LYS A 4 9.16 17.13 -56.74
CA LYS A 4 10.16 17.89 -57.50
C LYS A 4 11.58 17.60 -57.03
N GLU A 5 11.74 17.23 -55.77
CA GLU A 5 13.01 16.80 -55.16
C GLU A 5 13.29 15.30 -55.37
N GLY A 6 12.51 14.62 -56.22
CA GLY A 6 12.67 13.20 -56.50
C GLY A 6 12.11 12.27 -55.41
N ILE A 7 11.37 12.81 -54.44
CA ILE A 7 10.74 12.01 -53.38
C ILE A 7 9.34 11.58 -53.83
N THR A 8 9.10 10.27 -53.83
CA THR A 8 7.77 9.70 -54.09
C THR A 8 6.82 10.09 -52.96
N ALA A 9 5.81 10.91 -53.26
CA ALA A 9 4.84 11.35 -52.26
C ALA A 9 3.47 11.56 -52.89
N PHE A 10 2.40 11.29 -52.13
CA PHE A 10 1.02 11.40 -52.57
C PHE A 10 0.15 12.03 -51.48
N PRO A 11 -0.88 12.82 -51.85
CA PRO A 11 -1.92 13.21 -50.91
C PRO A 11 -2.64 11.98 -50.35
N LEU A 12 -2.95 12.01 -49.06
CA LEU A 12 -3.71 10.99 -48.36
C LEU A 12 -4.91 11.66 -47.69
N LEU A 13 -6.12 11.31 -48.13
CA LEU A 13 -7.34 11.85 -47.54
C LEU A 13 -7.74 11.02 -46.32
N VAL A 14 -8.07 11.69 -45.21
CA VAL A 14 -8.47 11.05 -43.95
C VAL A 14 -9.70 11.71 -43.37
N ASN A 15 -10.28 11.07 -42.34
CA ASN A 15 -11.32 11.68 -41.52
C ASN A 15 -10.89 11.74 -40.05
N THR A 16 -10.78 12.96 -39.50
CA THR A 16 -10.29 13.19 -38.13
C THR A 16 -11.23 12.67 -37.04
N SER A 17 -12.51 12.46 -37.37
CA SER A 17 -13.56 12.07 -36.42
C SER A 17 -13.96 10.61 -36.56
N LEU A 18 -14.26 10.13 -37.78
CA LEU A 18 -14.73 8.77 -38.04
C LEU A 18 -13.62 7.73 -37.94
N LYS A 19 -12.40 8.11 -38.35
CA LYS A 19 -11.18 7.32 -38.26
C LYS A 19 -11.37 5.88 -38.76
N HIS A 20 -11.31 4.90 -37.85
CA HIS A 20 -11.51 3.47 -38.07
C HIS A 20 -12.89 3.07 -38.62
N ASN A 21 -13.87 3.98 -38.62
CA ASN A 21 -15.23 3.72 -39.10
C ASN A 21 -15.49 4.32 -40.50
N LEU A 22 -14.47 4.82 -41.18
CA LEU A 22 -14.62 5.48 -42.48
C LEU A 22 -15.15 4.53 -43.57
N ASP A 23 -14.83 3.24 -43.46
CA ASP A 23 -15.30 2.15 -44.33
C ASP A 23 -16.80 1.84 -44.21
N LYS A 24 -17.45 2.29 -43.13
CA LYS A 24 -18.89 2.14 -42.92
C LYS A 24 -19.73 3.13 -43.72
N LEU A 25 -19.11 4.16 -44.29
CA LEU A 25 -19.78 5.14 -45.15
C LEU A 25 -19.78 4.70 -46.60
N HIS A 26 -20.82 5.12 -47.33
CA HIS A 26 -20.78 5.05 -48.78
C HIS A 26 -19.69 5.98 -49.34
N PRO A 27 -19.05 5.62 -50.47
CA PRO A 27 -18.07 6.48 -51.11
C PRO A 27 -18.62 7.88 -51.38
N SER A 28 -17.97 8.89 -50.80
CA SER A 28 -18.30 10.30 -50.99
C SER A 28 -17.04 11.14 -50.80
N ASN A 29 -16.89 12.20 -51.60
CA ASN A 29 -15.81 13.18 -51.38
C ASN A 29 -15.98 13.92 -50.04
N SER A 30 -17.21 14.06 -49.54
CA SER A 30 -17.51 14.67 -48.25
C SER A 30 -17.19 13.76 -47.06
N ALA A 31 -16.78 12.51 -47.29
CA ALA A 31 -16.40 11.58 -46.22
C ALA A 31 -15.03 11.90 -45.63
N PHE A 32 -14.22 12.71 -46.32
CA PHE A 32 -12.90 13.15 -45.88
C PHE A 32 -12.95 14.61 -45.45
N ASP A 33 -12.42 14.91 -44.26
CA ASP A 33 -12.38 16.26 -43.69
C ASP A 33 -10.97 16.83 -43.59
N HIS A 34 -9.96 16.01 -43.89
CA HIS A 34 -8.55 16.37 -43.74
C HIS A 34 -7.66 15.69 -44.78
N CYS A 35 -6.50 16.30 -45.06
CA CYS A 35 -5.55 15.82 -46.07
C CYS A 35 -4.13 15.87 -45.51
N VAL A 36 -3.47 14.72 -45.51
CA VAL A 36 -2.10 14.53 -45.04
C VAL A 36 -1.23 14.00 -46.18
N VAL A 37 0.05 13.70 -45.93
CA VAL A 37 1.00 13.28 -46.96
C VAL A 37 1.52 11.88 -46.67
N ALA A 38 1.42 10.99 -47.65
CA ALA A 38 2.13 9.72 -47.67
C ALA A 38 3.41 9.87 -48.49
N ILE A 39 4.53 9.38 -47.97
CA ILE A 39 5.88 9.50 -48.53
C ILE A 39 6.48 8.10 -48.62
N THR A 40 7.05 7.74 -49.76
CA THR A 40 7.74 6.45 -49.94
C THR A 40 9.23 6.69 -50.15
N ILE A 41 10.07 6.16 -49.26
CA ILE A 41 11.54 6.22 -49.32
C ILE A 41 12.08 4.81 -49.10
N GLU A 42 12.96 4.33 -49.97
CA GLU A 42 13.58 2.99 -49.87
C GLU A 42 12.55 1.86 -49.65
N ASP A 43 11.45 1.89 -50.41
CA ASP A 43 10.32 0.95 -50.33
C ASP A 43 9.55 0.92 -48.99
N LYS A 44 9.76 1.93 -48.13
CA LYS A 44 9.02 2.13 -46.88
C LYS A 44 8.10 3.35 -46.97
N ASP A 45 6.85 3.15 -46.55
CA ASP A 45 5.84 4.21 -46.50
C ASP A 45 5.88 4.92 -45.13
N TYR A 46 5.88 6.23 -45.20
CA TYR A 46 5.85 7.16 -44.08
C TYR A 46 4.66 8.10 -44.23
N PHE A 47 4.08 8.52 -43.11
CA PHE A 47 2.91 9.40 -43.10
C PHE A 47 3.20 10.62 -42.25
N VAL A 48 2.93 11.80 -42.81
CA VAL A 48 3.19 13.08 -42.17
C VAL A 48 1.96 13.95 -42.32
N ASP A 49 1.54 14.59 -41.23
CA ASP A 49 0.53 15.64 -41.27
C ASP A 49 1.21 17.02 -41.24
N PRO A 50 1.38 17.69 -42.39
CA PRO A 50 2.06 18.97 -42.46
C PRO A 50 1.28 20.13 -41.84
N THR A 51 0.05 19.90 -41.36
CA THR A 51 -0.76 20.92 -40.67
C THR A 51 -0.45 21.00 -39.18
N ILE A 52 0.24 20.00 -38.62
CA ILE A 52 0.67 20.01 -37.22
C ILE A 52 1.92 20.89 -37.10
N SER A 53 1.83 21.93 -36.28
CA SER A 53 2.94 22.86 -36.04
C SER A 53 3.98 22.25 -35.11
N SER A 54 5.22 22.73 -35.23
CA SER A 54 6.31 22.44 -34.29
C SER A 54 6.67 20.95 -34.16
N GLN A 55 6.30 20.12 -35.13
CA GLN A 55 6.62 18.69 -35.12
C GLN A 55 8.13 18.45 -35.06
N GLY A 56 8.53 17.51 -34.21
CA GLY A 56 9.86 16.91 -34.19
C GLY A 56 9.86 15.48 -34.73
N GLY A 57 10.99 14.82 -34.49
CA GLY A 57 11.30 13.48 -34.91
C GLY A 57 11.89 13.40 -36.32
N ASP A 58 12.69 12.37 -36.54
CA ASP A 58 12.89 11.86 -37.89
C ASP A 58 11.59 11.18 -38.41
N LEU A 59 11.63 10.62 -39.61
CA LEU A 59 10.46 9.96 -40.19
C LEU A 59 9.94 8.76 -39.37
N ASP A 60 10.79 8.15 -38.55
CA ASP A 60 10.41 7.05 -37.67
C ASP A 60 9.87 7.54 -36.33
N HIS A 61 10.32 8.68 -35.81
CA HIS A 61 9.97 9.24 -34.50
C HIS A 61 8.97 10.40 -34.56
N ASN A 62 8.56 10.81 -35.77
CA ASN A 62 7.50 11.80 -35.95
C ASN A 62 6.15 11.29 -35.41
N TYR A 63 5.40 12.18 -34.75
CA TYR A 63 4.07 11.85 -34.26
C TYR A 63 3.03 11.95 -35.38
N PHE A 64 2.42 10.82 -35.73
CA PHE A 64 1.30 10.77 -36.66
C PHE A 64 0.03 10.36 -35.91
N PRO A 65 -1.00 11.22 -35.83
CA PRO A 65 -2.24 10.91 -35.11
C PRO A 65 -2.95 9.64 -35.60
N ASP A 66 -3.73 9.01 -34.72
CA ASP A 66 -4.57 7.87 -35.10
C ASP A 66 -5.74 8.31 -35.98
N TYR A 67 -5.51 8.33 -37.30
CA TYR A 67 -6.54 8.53 -38.32
C TYR A 67 -7.22 7.23 -38.75
N GLY A 68 -6.71 6.06 -38.34
CA GLY A 68 -7.30 4.73 -38.62
C GLY A 68 -7.25 4.30 -40.09
N LEU A 69 -8.04 4.93 -40.96
CA LEU A 69 -8.16 4.61 -42.38
C LEU A 69 -7.94 5.87 -43.24
N GLY A 70 -7.36 5.70 -44.42
CA GLY A 70 -7.17 6.80 -45.38
C GLY A 70 -7.27 6.36 -46.83
N LEU A 71 -7.53 7.31 -47.73
CA LEU A 71 -7.56 7.09 -49.18
C LEU A 71 -6.31 7.72 -49.82
N LEU A 72 -5.40 6.89 -50.31
CA LEU A 72 -4.20 7.35 -50.99
C LEU A 72 -4.54 7.82 -52.41
N ILE A 73 -4.24 9.08 -52.72
CA ILE A 73 -4.53 9.67 -54.02
C ILE A 73 -3.41 9.32 -55.00
N LYS A 74 -3.49 8.10 -55.54
CA LYS A 74 -2.54 7.50 -56.48
C LYS A 74 -3.30 6.77 -57.60
N GLU A 75 -2.70 6.75 -58.80
CA GLU A 75 -3.30 6.05 -59.94
C GLU A 75 -3.54 4.57 -59.62
N ASN A 76 -4.71 4.06 -60.03
CA ASN A 76 -5.16 2.68 -59.77
C ASN A 76 -5.35 2.31 -58.28
N VAL A 77 -5.47 3.29 -57.38
CA VAL A 77 -5.87 3.06 -55.98
C VAL A 77 -7.31 3.54 -55.78
N SER A 78 -8.18 2.64 -55.32
CA SER A 78 -9.59 2.93 -55.04
C SER A 78 -10.08 2.45 -53.67
N GLU A 79 -9.22 1.77 -52.93
CA GLU A 79 -9.53 1.21 -51.61
C GLU A 79 -8.93 2.08 -50.50
N LEU A 80 -9.60 2.06 -49.33
CA LEU A 80 -9.03 2.63 -48.12
C LEU A 80 -7.86 1.76 -47.65
N ILE A 81 -6.78 2.39 -47.22
CA ILE A 81 -5.64 1.73 -46.60
C ILE A 81 -5.68 1.91 -45.09
N PRO A 82 -5.30 0.88 -44.31
CA PRO A 82 -5.07 1.04 -42.88
C PRO A 82 -3.84 1.90 -42.64
N LEU A 83 -3.94 2.83 -41.70
CA LEU A 83 -2.86 3.72 -41.30
C LEU A 83 -2.17 3.19 -40.04
N PRO A 84 -0.88 3.52 -39.82
CA PRO A 84 -0.18 3.08 -38.63
C PRO A 84 -0.82 3.64 -37.37
N LYS A 85 -0.81 2.85 -36.30
CA LYS A 85 -1.15 3.37 -34.97
C LYS A 85 -0.09 4.39 -34.54
N PRO A 86 -0.49 5.47 -33.85
CA PRO A 86 0.46 6.43 -33.32
C PRO A 86 1.42 5.74 -32.34
N LYS A 87 2.69 6.15 -32.36
CA LYS A 87 3.57 5.90 -31.22
C LYS A 87 2.97 6.59 -30.00
N LYS A 88 2.93 5.87 -28.87
CA LYS A 88 2.48 6.46 -27.59
C LYS A 88 3.37 7.65 -27.27
N SER A 89 2.73 8.76 -26.89
CA SER A 89 3.46 9.91 -26.36
C SER A 89 3.76 9.68 -24.88
N GLU A 90 4.87 10.23 -24.41
CA GLU A 90 5.35 9.99 -23.05
C GLU A 90 5.56 11.32 -22.32
N ILE A 91 5.35 11.27 -21.00
CA ILE A 91 5.75 12.31 -20.06
C ILE A 91 6.51 11.60 -18.92
N ASP A 92 7.77 11.98 -18.72
CA ASP A 92 8.62 11.52 -17.62
C ASP A 92 9.00 12.73 -16.76
N ILE A 93 8.50 12.77 -15.52
CA ILE A 93 8.72 13.84 -14.55
C ILE A 93 9.63 13.32 -13.44
N LYS A 94 10.69 14.07 -13.16
CA LYS A 94 11.57 13.85 -12.01
C LYS A 94 11.57 15.07 -11.13
N GLU A 95 11.05 14.91 -9.93
CA GLU A 95 11.03 15.94 -8.91
C GLU A 95 12.07 15.63 -7.83
N ARG A 96 12.79 16.66 -7.40
CA ARG A 96 13.72 16.57 -6.27
C ARG A 96 13.41 17.66 -5.26
N ILE A 97 12.99 17.24 -4.08
CA ILE A 97 12.63 18.11 -2.96
C ILE A 97 13.74 18.01 -1.91
N TYR A 98 14.44 19.12 -1.67
CA TYR A 98 15.44 19.25 -0.61
C TYR A 98 14.81 19.99 0.57
N VAL A 99 14.54 19.28 1.66
CA VAL A 99 13.94 19.84 2.88
C VAL A 99 15.06 20.37 3.78
N ASP A 100 15.00 21.63 4.18
CA ASP A 100 16.09 22.24 4.95
C ASP A 100 16.13 21.80 6.41
N SER A 101 14.96 21.69 7.03
CA SER A 101 14.73 21.39 8.43
C SER A 101 13.28 20.95 8.61
N ILE A 102 13.01 20.19 9.67
CA ILE A 102 11.64 19.78 9.99
C ILE A 102 10.85 21.01 10.48
N GLY A 103 9.72 21.30 9.83
CA GLY A 103 8.95 22.53 10.03
C GLY A 103 9.46 23.75 9.24
N GLY A 104 10.51 23.58 8.44
CA GLY A 104 11.08 24.64 7.61
C GLY A 104 10.57 24.67 6.17
N GLN A 105 11.44 25.11 5.27
CA GLN A 105 11.16 25.33 3.85
C GLN A 105 11.81 24.20 3.02
N ALA A 106 11.45 24.14 1.74
CA ALA A 106 12.05 23.18 0.81
C ALA A 106 12.41 23.82 -0.54
N MET A 107 13.41 23.26 -1.21
CA MET A 107 13.72 23.58 -2.61
C MET A 107 13.19 22.45 -3.49
N LEU A 108 12.49 22.79 -4.57
CA LEU A 108 11.92 21.86 -5.54
C LEU A 108 12.58 22.08 -6.91
N GLU A 109 13.25 21.06 -7.43
CA GLU A 109 13.69 20.97 -8.82
C GLU A 109 12.73 20.04 -9.57
N VAL A 110 12.15 20.50 -10.68
CA VAL A 110 11.30 19.69 -11.55
C VAL A 110 11.98 19.55 -12.91
N LYS A 111 12.07 18.31 -13.40
CA LYS A 111 12.53 18.01 -14.76
C LYS A 111 11.47 17.20 -15.47
N THR A 112 10.94 17.76 -16.55
CA THR A 112 9.92 17.08 -17.35
C THR A 112 10.47 16.82 -18.74
N ILE A 113 10.46 15.55 -19.13
CA ILE A 113 10.79 15.12 -20.48
C ILE A 113 9.49 14.75 -21.19
N TYR A 114 9.22 15.44 -22.29
CA TYR A 114 8.10 15.18 -23.18
C TYR A 114 8.59 14.47 -24.43
N ARG A 115 7.86 13.43 -24.88
CA ARG A 115 8.17 12.72 -26.15
C ARG A 115 6.96 12.62 -27.07
N GLY A 116 7.23 12.54 -28.37
CA GLY A 116 6.20 12.36 -29.40
C GLY A 116 5.26 13.57 -29.48
N GLY A 117 3.94 13.34 -29.61
CA GLY A 117 2.96 14.42 -29.74
C GLY A 117 2.91 15.36 -28.54
N LYS A 118 3.34 14.91 -27.35
CA LYS A 118 3.47 15.79 -26.17
C LYS A 118 4.64 16.77 -26.32
N ALA A 119 5.73 16.35 -26.94
CA ALA A 119 6.87 17.22 -27.27
C ALA A 119 6.49 18.28 -28.30
N ASP A 120 5.68 17.91 -29.30
CA ASP A 120 5.18 18.85 -30.31
C ASP A 120 4.27 19.91 -29.67
N ASN A 121 3.38 19.49 -28.77
CA ASN A 121 2.49 20.40 -28.04
C ASN A 121 3.27 21.40 -27.17
N ILE A 122 4.25 20.93 -26.38
CA ILE A 122 5.03 21.81 -25.50
C ILE A 122 5.92 22.77 -26.31
N ARG A 123 6.46 22.36 -27.46
CA ARG A 123 7.14 23.29 -28.38
C ARG A 123 6.22 24.39 -28.85
N ALA A 124 5.01 24.04 -29.30
CA ALA A 124 4.05 25.01 -29.76
C ALA A 124 3.65 25.98 -28.63
N GLU A 125 3.54 25.52 -27.39
CA GLU A 125 3.29 26.37 -26.23
C GLU A 125 4.41 27.40 -26.02
N PHE A 126 5.67 26.98 -26.02
CA PHE A 126 6.84 27.86 -25.85
C PHE A 126 7.10 28.78 -27.05
N GLU A 127 6.74 28.37 -28.26
CA GLU A 127 6.83 29.21 -29.46
C GLU A 127 5.75 30.30 -29.49
N ASN A 128 4.54 30.00 -28.98
CA ASN A 128 3.39 30.91 -29.07
C ASN A 128 3.20 31.81 -27.86
N ASN A 129 3.83 31.52 -26.72
CA ASN A 129 3.65 32.27 -25.48
C ASN A 129 4.98 32.86 -24.97
N PRO A 130 4.96 34.09 -24.39
CA PRO A 130 6.13 34.61 -23.71
C PRO A 130 6.54 33.73 -22.52
N LEU A 131 7.85 33.55 -22.32
CA LEU A 131 8.41 32.73 -21.24
C LEU A 131 7.85 33.11 -19.85
N SER A 132 7.69 34.41 -19.58
CA SER A 132 7.13 34.91 -18.33
C SER A 132 5.68 34.47 -18.06
N SER A 133 4.88 34.29 -19.12
CA SER A 133 3.50 33.85 -18.99
C SER A 133 3.44 32.35 -18.64
N ILE A 134 4.27 31.54 -19.31
CA ILE A 134 4.42 30.11 -19.05
C ILE A 134 4.88 29.89 -17.61
N GLN A 135 5.96 30.58 -17.20
CA GLN A 135 6.50 30.47 -15.85
C GLN A 135 5.47 30.83 -14.78
N LYS A 136 4.66 31.87 -15.01
CA LYS A 136 3.56 32.25 -14.12
C LYS A 136 2.47 31.17 -14.05
N GLU A 137 2.11 30.58 -15.19
CA GLU A 137 1.12 29.50 -15.25
C GLU A 137 1.61 28.26 -14.48
N TYR A 138 2.88 27.89 -14.64
CA TYR A 138 3.46 26.73 -13.97
C TYR A 138 3.60 26.97 -12.47
N LEU A 139 3.99 28.17 -12.04
CA LEU A 139 3.96 28.53 -10.62
C LEU A 139 2.54 28.39 -10.05
N ASN A 140 1.53 28.94 -10.74
CA ASN A 140 0.14 28.89 -10.28
C ASN A 140 -0.39 27.45 -10.17
N PHE A 141 0.10 26.54 -11.01
CA PHE A 141 -0.25 25.12 -10.98
C PHE A 141 0.09 24.49 -9.62
N TYR A 142 1.23 24.85 -9.03
CA TYR A 142 1.69 24.30 -7.75
C TYR A 142 1.16 25.03 -6.50
N THR A 143 0.65 26.26 -6.62
CA THR A 143 0.24 27.10 -5.49
C THR A 143 -0.75 26.44 -4.52
N ASN A 144 -1.65 25.60 -5.01
CA ASN A 144 -2.62 24.89 -4.17
C ASN A 144 -2.00 23.78 -3.33
N LEU A 145 -0.97 23.11 -3.86
CA LEU A 145 -0.26 22.03 -3.17
C LEU A 145 0.80 22.57 -2.22
N TYR A 146 1.49 23.64 -2.63
CA TYR A 146 2.62 24.23 -1.93
C TYR A 146 2.39 25.72 -1.63
N PRO A 147 1.80 26.05 -0.47
CA PRO A 147 1.59 27.44 -0.06
C PRO A 147 2.92 28.21 0.05
N GLY A 148 2.92 29.45 -0.45
CA GLY A 148 4.13 30.29 -0.46
C GLY A 148 5.24 29.79 -1.38
N ILE A 149 4.92 28.97 -2.39
CA ILE A 149 5.86 28.61 -3.45
C ILE A 149 6.22 29.85 -4.30
N VAL A 150 7.51 29.99 -4.62
CA VAL A 150 8.05 31.06 -5.47
C VAL A 150 9.09 30.50 -6.45
N GLU A 151 9.19 31.08 -7.65
CA GLU A 151 10.28 30.74 -8.57
C GLU A 151 11.65 31.20 -8.04
N THR A 152 12.70 30.45 -8.36
CA THR A 152 14.07 30.78 -7.96
C THR A 152 15.01 31.01 -9.15
N GLU A 153 14.68 30.43 -10.29
CA GLU A 153 15.39 30.57 -11.56
C GLU A 153 14.36 30.65 -12.69
N ASP A 154 14.75 31.25 -13.82
CA ASP A 154 13.93 31.22 -15.03
C ASP A 154 13.79 29.78 -15.54
N ILE A 155 12.60 29.45 -16.05
CA ILE A 155 12.32 28.15 -16.66
C ILE A 155 13.26 27.92 -17.86
N ARG A 156 13.82 26.71 -17.94
CA ARG A 156 14.77 26.34 -19.00
C ARG A 156 14.14 25.33 -19.93
N PHE A 157 14.19 25.64 -21.22
CA PHE A 157 13.63 24.84 -22.30
C PHE A 157 14.75 24.33 -23.21
N TYR A 158 14.88 23.01 -23.32
CA TYR A 158 15.89 22.35 -24.14
C TYR A 158 15.22 21.49 -25.21
N ASP A 159 15.57 21.75 -26.47
CA ASP A 159 15.04 21.06 -27.65
C ASP A 159 16.16 20.49 -28.52
N GLU A 160 17.19 19.93 -27.88
CA GLU A 160 18.40 19.42 -28.55
C GLU A 160 18.12 18.14 -29.35
N ASN A 161 17.16 17.34 -28.89
CA ASN A 161 16.77 16.05 -29.49
C ASN A 161 15.59 16.18 -30.47
N ARG A 162 15.29 17.40 -30.95
CA ARG A 162 14.14 17.68 -31.82
C ARG A 162 14.06 16.76 -33.02
N PHE A 163 15.13 16.63 -33.80
CA PHE A 163 15.12 15.94 -35.09
C PHE A 163 15.47 14.45 -35.01
N ASN A 164 15.73 13.94 -33.80
CA ASN A 164 16.01 12.53 -33.56
C ASN A 164 14.80 11.90 -32.85
N ASP A 165 14.78 11.94 -31.52
CA ASP A 165 13.82 11.20 -30.69
C ASP A 165 12.48 11.93 -30.47
N ASN A 166 12.31 13.11 -31.08
CA ASN A 166 11.17 14.00 -30.83
C ASN A 166 10.96 14.27 -29.33
N GLU A 167 11.98 14.84 -28.69
CA GLU A 167 12.03 15.02 -27.24
C GLU A 167 12.29 16.48 -26.86
N VAL A 168 11.61 16.94 -25.80
CA VAL A 168 11.84 18.24 -25.15
C VAL A 168 12.09 18.01 -23.67
N LEU A 169 13.08 18.72 -23.11
CA LEU A 169 13.31 18.80 -21.66
C LEU A 169 12.96 20.21 -21.16
N VAL A 170 12.10 20.26 -20.15
CA VAL A 170 11.77 21.47 -19.39
C VAL A 170 12.32 21.32 -17.97
N VAL A 171 12.98 22.36 -17.46
CA VAL A 171 13.54 22.38 -16.11
C VAL A 171 13.06 23.61 -15.35
N GLU A 172 12.51 23.38 -14.17
CA GLU A 172 11.93 24.38 -13.28
C GLU A 172 12.59 24.30 -11.90
N ASN A 173 12.72 25.44 -11.21
CA ASN A 173 13.27 25.50 -9.86
C ASN A 173 12.44 26.43 -8.97
N TYR A 174 11.95 25.90 -7.86
CA TYR A 174 11.10 26.59 -6.91
C TYR A 174 11.65 26.54 -5.49
N LYS A 175 11.24 27.52 -4.69
CA LYS A 175 11.36 27.50 -3.23
C LYS A 175 9.96 27.44 -2.64
N ILE A 176 9.73 26.50 -1.73
CA ILE A 176 8.47 26.33 -1.02
C ILE A 176 8.66 26.86 0.39
N GLU A 177 8.09 28.04 0.69
CA GLU A 177 8.24 28.66 2.00
C GLU A 177 7.49 27.91 3.11
N GLN A 178 6.31 27.36 2.81
CA GLN A 178 5.49 26.61 3.76
C GLN A 178 5.38 25.15 3.32
N PHE A 179 6.52 24.44 3.33
CA PHE A 179 6.54 23.04 2.93
C PHE A 179 5.83 22.14 3.95
N TRP A 180 5.95 22.48 5.23
CA TRP A 180 5.23 21.85 6.33
C TRP A 180 3.98 22.65 6.67
N LEU A 181 2.86 21.96 6.71
CA LEU A 181 1.54 22.46 7.05
C LEU A 181 1.14 21.99 8.45
N GLN A 182 0.27 22.74 9.10
CA GLN A 182 -0.30 22.40 10.39
C GLN A 182 -1.75 22.86 10.43
N ASP A 183 -2.67 21.94 10.73
CA ASP A 183 -4.09 22.28 10.86
C ASP A 183 -4.36 22.82 12.28
N GLU A 184 -5.35 23.72 12.42
CA GLU A 184 -5.70 24.30 13.72
C GLU A 184 -6.11 23.22 14.72
N GLY A 185 -5.43 23.19 15.87
CA GLY A 185 -5.70 22.22 16.93
C GLY A 185 -4.87 20.93 16.81
N GLU A 186 -4.19 20.70 15.69
CA GLU A 186 -3.31 19.55 15.53
C GLU A 186 -1.92 19.81 16.13
N THR A 187 -1.34 18.76 16.71
CA THR A 187 -0.01 18.83 17.35
C THR A 187 1.13 18.40 16.44
N PHE A 188 0.81 17.84 15.28
CA PHE A 188 1.75 17.43 14.26
C PHE A 188 1.76 18.41 13.09
N ILE A 189 2.87 18.42 12.37
CA ILE A 189 2.99 19.06 11.06
C ILE A 189 2.99 17.98 9.98
N TYR A 190 2.59 18.32 8.76
CA TYR A 190 2.57 17.39 7.65
C TYR A 190 2.96 18.05 6.34
N THR A 191 3.33 17.26 5.34
CA THR A 191 3.50 17.72 3.96
C THR A 191 2.86 16.71 3.01
N ARG A 192 2.55 17.15 1.79
CA ARG A 192 1.80 16.39 0.79
C ARG A 192 2.59 16.34 -0.50
N ILE A 193 2.68 15.15 -1.08
CA ILE A 193 3.18 14.91 -2.42
C ILE A 193 2.01 14.44 -3.27
N TYR A 194 1.86 15.04 -4.45
CA TYR A 194 0.71 14.80 -5.31
C TYR A 194 1.07 15.02 -6.79
N PRO A 195 0.84 14.05 -7.68
CA PRO A 195 1.17 14.16 -9.11
C PRO A 195 0.11 14.97 -9.86
N LEU A 196 0.14 16.30 -9.71
CA LEU A 196 -0.85 17.23 -10.29
C LEU A 196 -0.99 17.07 -11.81
N VAL A 197 0.11 16.81 -12.53
CA VAL A 197 0.07 16.60 -13.99
C VAL A 197 -0.74 15.35 -14.32
N LEU A 198 -0.52 14.25 -13.60
CA LEU A 198 -1.31 13.02 -13.80
C LEU A 198 -2.79 13.27 -13.55
N GLU A 199 -3.14 13.88 -12.42
CA GLU A 199 -4.54 14.19 -12.06
C GLU A 199 -5.23 14.96 -13.19
N SER A 200 -4.56 15.98 -13.74
CA SER A 200 -5.09 16.78 -14.85
C SER A 200 -5.35 15.97 -16.13
N MET A 201 -4.56 14.91 -16.36
CA MET A 201 -4.66 14.06 -17.54
C MET A 201 -5.73 12.97 -17.42
N ILE A 202 -6.00 12.51 -16.20
CA ILE A 202 -6.98 11.45 -15.91
C ILE A 202 -8.30 11.99 -15.32
N ASN A 203 -8.55 13.29 -15.49
CA ASN A 203 -9.79 13.91 -15.05
C ASN A 203 -10.93 13.68 -16.06
N TYR A 204 -11.59 12.54 -15.95
CA TYR A 204 -12.72 12.18 -16.78
C TYR A 204 -14.03 12.75 -16.22
N PRO A 205 -14.87 13.42 -17.04
CA PRO A 205 -16.16 13.93 -16.58
C PRO A 205 -17.10 12.79 -16.23
N SER A 206 -17.83 12.95 -15.13
CA SER A 206 -18.88 12.02 -14.69
C SER A 206 -19.90 11.82 -15.80
N SER A 207 -20.22 10.55 -16.08
CA SER A 207 -21.12 10.18 -17.17
C SER A 207 -22.13 9.16 -16.68
N ILE A 208 -23.39 9.34 -17.07
CA ILE A 208 -24.45 8.34 -16.85
C ILE A 208 -24.15 7.13 -17.76
N ALA A 209 -24.56 5.94 -17.35
CA ALA A 209 -24.54 4.74 -18.19
C ALA A 209 -25.04 5.06 -19.61
N ARG A 210 -24.24 4.73 -20.61
CA ARG A 210 -24.50 5.01 -22.02
C ARG A 210 -24.15 3.83 -22.88
N ASN A 211 -24.75 3.75 -24.06
CA ASN A 211 -24.51 2.67 -25.02
C ASN A 211 -23.48 3.03 -26.10
N SER A 212 -22.96 4.27 -26.09
CA SER A 212 -21.97 4.75 -27.07
C SER A 212 -20.55 4.70 -26.51
N LEU A 213 -19.57 4.56 -27.43
CA LEU A 213 -18.15 4.57 -27.11
C LEU A 213 -17.76 5.82 -26.30
N TYR A 214 -16.93 5.62 -25.28
CA TYR A 214 -16.37 6.67 -24.44
C TYR A 214 -14.95 6.97 -24.86
N ASN A 215 -14.68 8.24 -25.17
CA ASN A 215 -13.36 8.72 -25.55
C ASN A 215 -12.49 8.92 -24.29
N LEU A 216 -11.37 8.22 -24.23
CA LEU A 216 -10.38 8.29 -23.15
C LEU A 216 -9.24 9.26 -23.45
N GLY A 217 -9.20 9.83 -24.65
CA GLY A 217 -8.07 10.59 -25.16
C GLY A 217 -7.10 9.72 -25.95
N ASN A 218 -5.97 10.29 -26.38
CA ASN A 218 -4.95 9.52 -27.10
C ASN A 218 -4.12 8.68 -26.11
N PRO A 219 -3.77 7.42 -26.43
CA PRO A 219 -2.88 6.58 -25.62
C PRO A 219 -1.57 7.30 -25.28
N PHE A 220 -1.16 7.19 -24.02
CA PHE A 220 0.05 7.82 -23.50
C PHE A 220 0.64 7.00 -22.36
N THR A 221 1.90 7.26 -22.06
CA THR A 221 2.59 6.74 -20.88
C THR A 221 3.03 7.92 -20.02
N PHE A 222 2.76 7.83 -18.72
CA PHE A 222 3.13 8.83 -17.73
C PHE A 222 3.95 8.18 -16.64
N VAL A 223 5.06 8.81 -16.28
CA VAL A 223 5.90 8.43 -15.15
C VAL A 223 6.23 9.71 -14.38
N GLN A 224 6.01 9.70 -13.06
CA GLN A 224 6.52 10.73 -12.16
C GLN A 224 7.23 10.07 -10.99
N GLU A 225 8.47 10.48 -10.74
CA GLU A 225 9.23 10.09 -9.55
C GLU A 225 9.59 11.35 -8.75
N THR A 226 9.08 11.42 -7.52
CA THR A 226 9.39 12.48 -6.57
C THR A 226 10.34 11.95 -5.51
N GLN A 227 11.55 12.51 -5.46
CA GLN A 227 12.55 12.20 -4.43
C GLN A 227 12.56 13.30 -3.38
N ILE A 228 12.27 12.92 -2.14
CA ILE A 228 12.25 13.81 -0.98
C ILE A 228 13.50 13.53 -0.16
N MET A 229 14.39 14.52 -0.04
CA MET A 229 15.57 14.46 0.81
C MET A 229 15.28 15.20 2.10
N LEU A 230 15.20 14.44 3.19
CA LEU A 230 14.88 14.90 4.53
C LEU A 230 16.17 15.22 5.32
N PRO A 231 16.09 16.13 6.31
CA PRO A 231 17.26 16.53 7.12
C PRO A 231 17.64 15.50 8.20
N GLU A 232 16.87 14.42 8.34
CA GLU A 232 17.07 13.37 9.33
C GLU A 232 16.53 12.02 8.81
N LEU A 233 16.85 10.94 9.53
CA LEU A 233 16.45 9.58 9.17
C LEU A 233 14.95 9.35 9.42
N TRP A 234 14.25 8.84 8.41
CA TRP A 234 12.84 8.48 8.48
C TRP A 234 12.66 7.00 8.19
N ASN A 235 11.85 6.33 9.01
CA ASN A 235 11.50 4.93 8.79
C ASN A 235 10.17 4.85 8.06
N VAL A 236 10.22 4.76 6.73
CA VAL A 236 9.04 4.59 5.87
C VAL A 236 9.01 3.14 5.41
N ASN A 237 7.87 2.48 5.59
CA ASN A 237 7.66 1.15 5.05
C ASN A 237 7.47 1.26 3.54
N ASP A 238 8.12 0.37 2.79
CA ASP A 238 7.86 0.24 1.37
C ASP A 238 6.39 -0.17 1.15
N ASP A 239 5.73 0.46 0.20
CA ASP A 239 4.35 0.19 -0.20
C ASP A 239 4.25 0.20 -1.72
N GLU A 240 3.41 -0.66 -2.27
CA GLU A 240 3.16 -0.75 -3.71
C GLU A 240 1.68 -1.03 -3.92
N ARG A 241 1.04 -0.19 -4.74
CA ARG A 241 -0.34 -0.37 -5.17
C ARG A 241 -0.43 -0.36 -6.68
N GLN A 242 -1.25 -1.27 -7.20
CA GLN A 242 -1.51 -1.41 -8.63
C GLN A 242 -3.03 -1.47 -8.86
N ILE A 243 -3.50 -0.70 -9.82
CA ILE A 243 -4.89 -0.72 -10.29
C ILE A 243 -4.84 -0.95 -11.81
N GLU A 244 -5.41 -2.05 -12.26
CA GLU A 244 -5.37 -2.49 -13.66
C GLU A 244 -6.79 -2.63 -14.20
N GLY A 245 -7.00 -2.07 -15.40
CA GLY A 245 -8.23 -2.25 -16.17
C GLY A 245 -7.91 -2.63 -17.62
N SER A 246 -8.96 -2.90 -18.42
CA SER A 246 -8.76 -3.35 -19.80
C SER A 246 -8.03 -2.35 -20.70
N SER A 247 -8.11 -1.06 -20.40
CA SER A 247 -7.56 0.02 -21.22
C SER A 247 -6.44 0.80 -20.53
N TYR A 248 -6.12 0.51 -19.26
CA TYR A 248 -5.14 1.28 -18.51
C TYR A 248 -4.44 0.45 -17.41
N LEU A 249 -3.26 0.92 -17.00
CA LEU A 249 -2.51 0.39 -15.87
C LEU A 249 -2.00 1.55 -15.02
N TYR A 250 -2.27 1.53 -13.72
CA TYR A 250 -1.76 2.49 -12.74
C TYR A 250 -0.92 1.78 -11.69
N THR A 251 0.22 2.37 -11.31
CA THR A 251 1.01 1.94 -10.16
C THR A 251 1.41 3.12 -9.29
N ASN A 252 1.44 2.91 -7.99
CA ASN A 252 2.01 3.82 -6.99
C ASN A 252 3.00 3.04 -6.12
N GLU A 253 4.23 3.50 -6.07
CA GLU A 253 5.32 2.83 -5.36
C GLU A 253 5.99 3.84 -4.41
N ILE A 254 6.06 3.48 -3.13
CA ILE A 254 6.69 4.28 -2.07
C ILE A 254 7.87 3.48 -1.53
N LYS A 255 9.03 4.12 -1.50
CA LYS A 255 10.28 3.50 -1.03
C LYS A 255 11.04 4.39 -0.06
N GLY A 256 11.39 3.84 1.10
CA GLY A 256 12.14 4.52 2.15
C GLY A 256 13.61 4.12 2.17
N TYR A 257 14.51 5.10 2.07
CA TYR A 257 15.96 4.90 2.11
C TYR A 257 16.63 5.87 3.11
N GLY A 258 16.40 5.66 4.41
CA GLY A 258 16.99 6.48 5.47
C GLY A 258 16.51 7.93 5.41
N GLU A 259 17.34 8.85 4.91
CA GLU A 259 17.02 10.28 4.76
C GLU A 259 16.31 10.59 3.44
N ARG A 260 15.99 9.58 2.63
CA ARG A 260 15.39 9.74 1.31
C ARG A 260 14.12 8.94 1.18
N ILE A 261 13.09 9.55 0.62
CA ILE A 261 11.85 8.88 0.28
C ILE A 261 11.61 9.08 -1.22
N ALA A 262 11.33 7.99 -1.94
CA ALA A 262 10.95 8.03 -3.33
C ALA A 262 9.48 7.64 -3.44
N VAL A 263 8.70 8.50 -4.11
CA VAL A 263 7.29 8.23 -4.45
C VAL A 263 7.20 8.22 -5.97
N LYS A 264 6.75 7.11 -6.54
CA LYS A 264 6.70 6.91 -7.98
C LYS A 264 5.30 6.54 -8.44
N TYR A 265 4.75 7.34 -9.34
CA TYR A 265 3.50 7.09 -10.01
C TYR A 265 3.76 6.68 -11.46
N THR A 266 3.10 5.63 -11.92
CA THR A 266 3.04 5.31 -13.34
C THR A 266 1.60 5.17 -13.78
N TYR A 267 1.30 5.66 -14.99
CA TYR A 267 0.00 5.48 -15.61
C TYR A 267 0.17 5.25 -17.11
N ASP A 268 -0.38 4.15 -17.60
CA ASP A 268 -0.37 3.77 -19.00
C ASP A 268 -1.80 3.72 -19.52
N LEU A 269 -2.14 4.55 -20.51
CA LEU A 269 -3.38 4.44 -21.27
C LEU A 269 -3.11 3.71 -22.58
N ASN A 270 -3.79 2.59 -22.81
CA ASN A 270 -3.57 1.71 -23.96
C ASN A 270 -4.58 1.90 -25.09
N GLU A 271 -5.80 2.32 -24.76
CA GLU A 271 -6.89 2.44 -25.73
C GLU A 271 -7.50 3.84 -25.71
N SER A 272 -7.82 4.37 -26.89
CA SER A 272 -8.44 5.69 -27.02
C SER A 272 -9.94 5.70 -26.70
N PHE A 273 -10.57 4.52 -26.75
CA PHE A 273 -12.00 4.38 -26.54
C PHE A 273 -12.33 3.10 -25.78
N ILE A 274 -13.43 3.12 -25.03
CA ILE A 274 -14.03 1.94 -24.41
C ILE A 274 -15.53 1.86 -24.72
N ASP A 275 -16.10 0.66 -24.65
CA ASP A 275 -17.52 0.45 -24.76
C ASP A 275 -18.30 1.13 -23.64
N GLY A 276 -19.49 1.63 -23.97
CA GLY A 276 -20.34 2.37 -23.04
C GLY A 276 -20.70 1.60 -21.75
N GLU A 277 -20.81 0.27 -21.87
CA GLU A 277 -21.08 -0.64 -20.75
C GLU A 277 -19.94 -0.67 -19.71
N LYS A 278 -18.69 -0.41 -20.14
CA LYS A 278 -17.50 -0.41 -19.27
C LYS A 278 -17.24 0.94 -18.59
N VAL A 279 -17.96 1.99 -18.97
CA VAL A 279 -17.72 3.36 -18.48
C VAL A 279 -17.91 3.48 -16.98
N SER A 280 -18.95 2.84 -16.43
CA SER A 280 -19.23 2.93 -15.00
C SER A 280 -18.12 2.30 -14.16
N GLU A 281 -17.60 1.15 -14.61
CA GLU A 281 -16.47 0.47 -13.97
C GLU A 281 -15.20 1.32 -14.09
N PHE A 282 -14.89 1.79 -15.30
CA PHE A 282 -13.74 2.66 -15.57
C PHE A 282 -13.71 3.90 -14.67
N LEU A 283 -14.82 4.63 -14.58
CA LEU A 283 -14.90 5.83 -13.73
C LEU A 283 -14.78 5.49 -12.25
N SER A 284 -15.40 4.40 -11.79
CA SER A 284 -15.28 3.96 -10.39
C SER A 284 -13.84 3.61 -10.01
N GLU A 285 -13.09 2.94 -10.88
CA GLU A 285 -11.67 2.65 -10.63
C GLU A 285 -10.81 3.91 -10.68
N HIS A 286 -11.12 4.88 -11.55
CA HIS A 286 -10.40 6.16 -11.59
C HIS A 286 -10.61 6.99 -10.33
N GLU A 287 -11.78 6.90 -9.68
CA GLU A 287 -11.96 7.49 -8.36
C GLU A 287 -11.07 6.81 -7.30
N LYS A 288 -10.82 5.49 -7.40
CA LYS A 288 -9.84 4.82 -6.53
C LYS A 288 -8.43 5.32 -6.80
N ILE A 289 -8.05 5.49 -8.07
CA ILE A 289 -6.74 6.06 -8.45
C ILE A 289 -6.60 7.46 -7.83
N LYS A 290 -7.59 8.35 -8.01
CA LYS A 290 -7.56 9.71 -7.44
C LYS A 290 -7.39 9.72 -5.93
N ASN A 291 -8.08 8.82 -5.22
CA ASN A 291 -7.93 8.69 -3.77
C ASN A 291 -6.53 8.19 -3.34
N ASP A 292 -5.82 7.50 -4.23
CA ASP A 292 -4.48 6.97 -3.99
C ASP A 292 -3.35 7.95 -4.37
N LEU A 293 -3.64 9.00 -5.15
CA LEU A 293 -2.62 9.97 -5.61
C LEU A 293 -1.96 10.73 -4.46
N MET A 294 -2.62 10.87 -3.30
CA MET A 294 -2.11 11.63 -2.18
C MET A 294 -1.16 10.81 -1.31
N PHE A 295 0.12 11.19 -1.31
CA PHE A 295 1.09 10.75 -0.32
C PHE A 295 1.31 11.86 0.71
N SER A 296 1.32 11.53 2.00
CA SER A 296 1.53 12.51 3.08
C SER A 296 2.62 12.04 4.04
N LEU A 297 3.49 12.96 4.43
CA LEU A 297 4.47 12.77 5.51
C LEU A 297 4.01 13.56 6.72
N THR A 298 3.97 12.91 7.87
CA THR A 298 3.55 13.52 9.13
C THR A 298 4.67 13.48 10.13
N TYR A 299 4.92 14.60 10.80
CA TYR A 299 5.91 14.73 11.85
C TYR A 299 5.28 15.31 13.10
N ASN A 300 5.44 14.63 14.23
CA ASN A 300 5.01 15.16 15.52
C ASN A 300 6.25 15.66 16.30
N PRO A 301 6.45 17.00 16.45
CA PRO A 301 7.58 17.57 17.16
C PRO A 301 7.62 17.21 18.64
N MET A 302 6.51 16.75 19.22
CA MET A 302 6.47 16.30 20.61
C MET A 302 6.84 14.81 20.78
N VAL A 303 6.98 14.07 19.68
CA VAL A 303 7.34 12.64 19.62
C VAL A 303 8.85 12.43 19.49
N THR A 304 9.59 13.40 18.97
CA THR A 304 11.02 13.24 18.59
C THR A 304 12.03 13.43 19.71
N THR A 305 11.59 13.64 20.93
CA THR A 305 12.48 13.40 22.06
C THR A 305 12.44 11.90 22.35
N GLY A 306 13.54 11.18 22.11
CA GLY A 306 13.75 9.80 22.59
C GLY A 306 13.77 9.66 24.12
N GLU A 307 13.10 10.59 24.81
CA GLU A 307 12.93 10.63 26.24
C GLU A 307 11.98 9.52 26.69
N LYS A 308 12.45 8.76 27.68
CA LYS A 308 11.65 7.73 28.31
C LYS A 308 10.66 8.32 29.31
N SER A 309 9.47 7.74 29.38
CA SER A 309 8.45 8.05 30.38
C SER A 309 8.85 7.44 31.72
N SER A 310 9.27 8.30 32.66
CA SER A 310 9.61 7.88 34.02
C SER A 310 8.43 7.22 34.73
N LEU A 311 7.20 7.68 34.45
CA LEU A 311 5.97 7.08 34.96
C LEU A 311 5.75 5.69 34.39
N ALA A 312 5.90 5.50 33.07
CA ALA A 312 5.74 4.18 32.45
C ALA A 312 6.77 3.18 32.99
N ILE A 313 8.04 3.60 33.12
CA ILE A 313 9.09 2.77 33.74
C ILE A 313 8.70 2.38 35.17
N PHE A 314 8.25 3.35 35.97
CA PHE A 314 7.80 3.10 37.34
C PHE A 314 6.64 2.09 37.40
N VAL A 315 5.63 2.26 36.55
CA VAL A 315 4.48 1.34 36.45
C VAL A 315 4.95 -0.06 36.06
N VAL A 316 5.82 -0.20 35.06
CA VAL A 316 6.37 -1.51 34.66
C VAL A 316 7.11 -2.19 35.83
N LEU A 317 7.95 -1.46 36.57
CA LEU A 317 8.66 -2.00 37.73
C LEU A 317 7.69 -2.48 38.81
N VAL A 318 6.66 -1.70 39.11
CA VAL A 318 5.61 -2.06 40.08
C VAL A 318 4.88 -3.32 39.62
N LEU A 319 4.45 -3.39 38.35
CA LEU A 319 3.77 -4.55 37.78
C LEU A 319 4.64 -5.81 37.79
N LEU A 320 5.94 -5.69 37.52
CA LEU A 320 6.88 -6.81 37.63
C LEU A 320 6.98 -7.31 39.08
N VAL A 321 7.11 -6.42 40.06
CA VAL A 321 7.16 -6.80 41.48
C VAL A 321 5.88 -7.50 41.91
N PHE A 322 4.71 -6.93 41.58
CA PHE A 322 3.42 -7.54 41.88
C PHE A 322 3.23 -8.88 41.17
N GLY A 323 3.52 -8.95 39.87
CA GLY A 323 3.42 -10.16 39.07
C GLY A 323 4.30 -11.29 39.60
N ILE A 324 5.55 -10.98 39.97
CA ILE A 324 6.49 -11.95 40.56
C ILE A 324 5.99 -12.40 41.94
N TYR A 325 5.53 -11.48 42.78
CA TYR A 325 4.98 -11.81 44.10
C TYR A 325 3.80 -12.78 43.99
N PHE A 326 2.82 -12.48 43.12
CA PHE A 326 1.68 -13.37 42.89
C PHE A 326 2.10 -14.70 42.24
N SER A 327 3.07 -14.69 41.32
CA SER A 327 3.60 -15.92 40.73
C SER A 327 4.25 -16.83 41.77
N ILE A 328 5.02 -16.26 42.71
CA ILE A 328 5.59 -16.99 43.84
C ILE A 328 4.48 -17.52 44.76
N LYS A 329 3.46 -16.71 45.04
CA LYS A 329 2.31 -17.12 45.87
C LYS A 329 1.56 -18.30 45.23
N ILE A 330 1.23 -18.21 43.95
CA ILE A 330 0.58 -19.28 43.19
C ILE A 330 1.48 -20.54 43.17
N TYR A 331 2.78 -20.37 42.89
CA TYR A 331 3.72 -21.48 42.90
C TYR A 331 3.78 -22.20 44.26
N LYS A 332 3.70 -21.44 45.36
CA LYS A 332 3.86 -21.96 46.72
C LYS A 332 2.58 -22.56 47.30
N ASP A 333 1.45 -21.88 47.12
CA ASP A 333 0.23 -22.09 47.89
C ASP A 333 -0.88 -22.76 47.07
N PHE A 334 -0.84 -22.65 45.74
CA PHE A 334 -1.84 -23.25 44.87
C PHE A 334 -1.36 -24.59 44.29
N ASP A 335 -1.74 -25.67 44.98
CA ASP A 335 -1.29 -27.05 44.69
C ASP A 335 -2.49 -28.02 44.71
N PRO A 336 -3.34 -28.04 43.65
CA PRO A 336 -4.47 -28.94 43.56
C PRO A 336 -4.08 -30.41 43.70
N GLN A 337 -4.98 -31.22 44.23
CA GLN A 337 -4.75 -32.66 44.34
C GLN A 337 -4.69 -33.30 42.94
N PRO A 338 -3.76 -34.25 42.71
CA PRO A 338 -3.63 -34.93 41.43
C PRO A 338 -4.85 -35.82 41.17
N TRP A 339 -5.10 -36.10 39.88
CA TRP A 339 -6.11 -37.06 39.49
C TRP A 339 -5.76 -38.46 40.02
N VAL A 340 -6.75 -39.16 40.59
CA VAL A 340 -6.56 -40.46 41.25
C VAL A 340 -5.93 -41.51 40.34
N TYR A 341 -6.22 -41.46 39.04
CA TYR A 341 -5.73 -42.41 38.04
C TYR A 341 -4.48 -41.90 37.30
N ALA A 342 -3.77 -40.90 37.82
CA ALA A 342 -2.61 -40.33 37.14
C ALA A 342 -1.43 -41.31 37.06
N GLU A 343 -0.94 -41.53 35.85
CA GLU A 343 0.17 -42.46 35.57
C GLU A 343 1.57 -41.81 35.54
N ASN A 344 1.70 -40.52 35.88
CA ASN A 344 2.97 -39.76 35.85
C ASN A 344 3.68 -39.81 34.48
N LYS A 345 2.91 -39.60 33.41
CA LYS A 345 3.41 -39.59 32.03
C LYS A 345 4.39 -38.43 31.80
N ASN A 346 5.36 -38.64 30.92
CA ASN A 346 6.22 -37.57 30.42
C ASN A 346 5.45 -36.69 29.42
N ILE A 347 5.92 -35.46 29.22
CA ILE A 347 5.40 -34.54 28.20
C ILE A 347 5.58 -35.20 26.82
N GLY A 348 4.54 -35.21 26.01
CA GLY A 348 4.58 -35.78 24.66
C GLY A 348 3.21 -35.78 23.98
N GLY A 349 3.13 -36.32 22.76
CA GLY A 349 1.90 -36.26 21.96
C GLY A 349 1.46 -34.82 21.72
N TRP A 350 0.15 -34.56 21.79
CA TRP A 350 -0.41 -33.22 21.60
C TRP A 350 0.06 -32.17 22.61
N LEU A 351 0.65 -32.55 23.76
CA LEU A 351 1.23 -31.61 24.71
C LEU A 351 2.50 -30.90 24.21
N VAL A 352 3.14 -31.40 23.15
CA VAL A 352 4.31 -30.73 22.55
C VAL A 352 3.93 -29.38 21.94
N LEU A 353 2.75 -29.29 21.31
CA LEU A 353 2.27 -28.06 20.67
C LEU A 353 2.08 -26.89 21.65
N PRO A 354 1.33 -27.01 22.76
CA PRO A 354 1.23 -25.95 23.74
C PRO A 354 2.56 -25.69 24.46
N ALA A 355 3.45 -26.69 24.58
CA ALA A 355 4.79 -26.50 25.14
C ALA A 355 5.66 -25.56 24.29
N ILE A 356 5.63 -25.74 22.96
CA ILE A 356 6.31 -24.83 22.01
C ILE A 356 5.68 -23.43 22.12
N GLY A 357 4.34 -23.35 22.12
CA GLY A 357 3.61 -22.10 22.24
C GLY A 357 4.07 -21.27 23.45
N ILE A 358 4.00 -21.83 24.66
CA ILE A 358 4.36 -21.12 25.89
C ILE A 358 5.84 -20.73 25.96
N ILE A 359 6.74 -21.49 25.33
CA ILE A 359 8.17 -21.12 25.24
C ILE A 359 8.35 -19.86 24.40
N ILE A 360 7.65 -19.76 23.26
CA ILE A 360 7.79 -18.65 22.32
C ILE A 360 7.11 -17.38 22.86
N THR A 361 5.98 -17.53 23.54
CA THR A 361 5.16 -16.42 24.05
C THR A 361 5.93 -15.27 24.72
N PRO A 362 6.76 -15.49 25.77
CA PRO A 362 7.45 -14.38 26.43
C PRO A 362 8.39 -13.62 25.50
N PHE A 363 9.09 -14.31 24.59
CA PHE A 363 9.98 -13.65 23.64
C PHE A 363 9.21 -12.79 22.65
N TRP A 364 8.08 -13.31 22.14
CA TRP A 364 7.23 -12.57 21.23
C TRP A 364 6.63 -11.31 21.89
N ILE A 365 6.12 -11.43 23.11
CA ILE A 365 5.58 -10.28 23.86
C ILE A 365 6.69 -9.26 24.15
N ILE A 366 7.90 -9.69 24.54
CA ILE A 366 9.02 -8.78 24.81
C ILE A 366 9.45 -8.01 23.55
N ILE A 367 9.58 -8.69 22.41
CA ILE A 367 9.96 -8.05 21.14
C ILE A 367 8.89 -7.03 20.75
N ASN A 368 7.61 -7.41 20.80
CA ASN A 368 6.51 -6.51 20.50
C ASN A 368 6.49 -5.31 21.47
N PHE A 369 6.68 -5.53 22.77
CA PHE A 369 6.72 -4.47 23.79
C PHE A 369 7.74 -3.38 23.47
N PHE A 370 8.96 -3.77 23.09
CA PHE A 370 9.99 -2.80 22.72
C PHE A 370 9.78 -2.18 21.35
N SER A 371 9.19 -2.92 20.41
CA SER A 371 8.83 -2.39 19.09
C SER A 371 7.74 -1.32 19.13
N VAL A 372 6.78 -1.45 20.06
CA VAL A 372 5.69 -0.47 20.25
C VAL A 372 6.19 0.78 21.00
N GLY A 373 7.26 0.67 21.79
CA GLY A 373 7.81 1.83 22.48
C GLY A 373 7.01 2.24 23.72
N TYR A 374 6.44 1.29 24.48
CA TYR A 374 5.66 1.57 25.71
C TYR A 374 6.39 2.43 26.76
N LEU A 375 7.72 2.50 26.70
CA LEU A 375 8.55 3.31 27.59
C LEU A 375 8.81 4.72 27.06
N ASP A 376 8.40 5.05 25.84
CA ASP A 376 8.66 6.33 25.19
C ASP A 376 7.59 7.35 25.57
N LYS A 377 7.99 8.57 25.97
CA LYS A 377 7.02 9.64 26.28
C LYS A 377 6.11 9.93 25.09
N SER A 378 6.64 9.79 23.89
CA SER A 378 5.96 10.04 22.63
C SER A 378 4.72 9.17 22.42
N LEU A 379 4.79 7.87 22.75
CA LEU A 379 3.63 6.97 22.67
C LEU A 379 2.50 7.46 23.57
N TRP A 380 2.82 7.81 24.82
CA TRP A 380 1.83 8.26 25.80
C TRP A 380 1.20 9.59 25.44
N LEU A 381 1.97 10.50 24.84
CA LEU A 381 1.45 11.77 24.38
C LEU A 381 0.53 11.61 23.16
N ASN A 382 0.92 10.79 22.18
CA ASN A 382 0.07 10.45 21.04
C ASN A 382 -1.23 9.79 21.51
N ALA A 383 -1.14 8.85 22.43
CA ALA A 383 -2.31 8.21 23.02
C ALA A 383 -3.20 9.22 23.76
N SER A 384 -2.63 10.20 24.44
CA SER A 384 -3.40 11.29 25.05
C SER A 384 -4.13 12.15 24.02
N ASN A 385 -3.46 12.51 22.93
CA ASN A 385 -4.04 13.37 21.89
C ASN A 385 -5.18 12.67 21.13
N MET A 386 -5.03 11.36 20.90
CA MET A 386 -6.04 10.54 20.21
C MET A 386 -7.14 10.02 21.15
N GLY A 387 -7.09 10.31 22.45
CA GLY A 387 -8.04 9.75 23.43
C GLY A 387 -7.85 8.26 23.73
N LEU A 388 -6.71 7.67 23.35
CA LEU A 388 -6.38 6.24 23.46
C LEU A 388 -5.49 5.89 24.66
N THR A 389 -5.29 6.83 25.61
CA THR A 389 -4.41 6.61 26.78
C THR A 389 -4.78 5.35 27.57
N GLU A 390 -6.08 5.09 27.70
CA GLU A 390 -6.62 3.95 28.45
C GLU A 390 -6.32 2.62 27.74
N ALA A 391 -6.40 2.59 26.40
CA ALA A 391 -6.04 1.44 25.58
C ALA A 391 -4.55 1.09 25.77
N VAL A 392 -3.68 2.09 25.59
CA VAL A 392 -2.22 1.90 25.73
C VAL A 392 -1.84 1.48 27.16
N ALA A 393 -2.51 2.03 28.18
CA ALA A 393 -2.29 1.64 29.57
C ALA A 393 -2.73 0.19 29.84
N PHE A 394 -3.83 -0.24 29.26
CA PHE A 394 -4.32 -1.60 29.33
C PHE A 394 -3.34 -2.58 28.67
N GLU A 395 -2.90 -2.29 27.44
CA GLU A 395 -1.94 -3.12 26.72
C GLU A 395 -0.61 -3.27 27.47
N LEU A 396 -0.03 -2.15 27.94
CA LEU A 396 1.20 -2.19 28.75
C LEU A 396 1.01 -3.11 29.95
N THR A 397 -0.08 -2.94 30.67
CA THR A 397 -0.37 -3.69 31.89
C THR A 397 -0.50 -5.19 31.59
N ASN A 398 -1.28 -5.53 30.56
CA ASN A 398 -1.49 -6.89 30.13
C ASN A 398 -0.19 -7.55 29.66
N ASN A 399 0.59 -6.90 28.82
CA ASN A 399 1.84 -7.43 28.28
C ASN A 399 2.85 -7.74 29.39
N VAL A 400 3.05 -6.82 30.34
CA VAL A 400 3.99 -7.02 31.46
C VAL A 400 3.54 -8.19 32.34
N LEU A 401 2.25 -8.27 32.70
CA LEU A 401 1.73 -9.34 33.53
C LEU A 401 1.73 -10.69 32.80
N LEU A 402 1.46 -10.74 31.50
CA LEU A 402 1.50 -11.95 30.68
C LEU A 402 2.93 -12.48 30.50
N VAL A 403 3.94 -11.63 30.40
CA VAL A 403 5.34 -12.09 30.39
C VAL A 403 5.65 -12.82 31.70
N VAL A 404 5.34 -12.22 32.85
CA VAL A 404 5.60 -12.87 34.14
C VAL A 404 4.79 -14.15 34.29
N PHE A 405 3.52 -14.14 33.87
CA PHE A 405 2.66 -15.31 33.95
C PHE A 405 3.10 -16.44 33.02
N SER A 406 3.55 -16.14 31.79
CA SER A 406 4.08 -17.12 30.86
C SER A 406 5.37 -17.78 31.37
N LEU A 407 6.25 -17.03 32.04
CA LEU A 407 7.44 -17.59 32.69
C LEU A 407 7.06 -18.57 33.84
N LEU A 408 6.04 -18.23 34.64
CA LEU A 408 5.50 -19.16 35.64
C LEU A 408 4.94 -20.41 34.96
N LEU A 409 4.18 -20.28 33.86
CA LEU A 409 3.62 -21.41 33.13
C LEU A 409 4.71 -22.31 32.58
N ILE A 410 5.78 -21.78 31.98
CA ILE A 410 6.94 -22.57 31.54
C ILE A 410 7.47 -23.40 32.72
N LEU A 411 7.75 -22.75 33.86
CA LEU A 411 8.26 -23.45 35.04
C LEU A 411 7.31 -24.57 35.48
N LEU A 412 6.02 -24.29 35.65
CA LEU A 412 5.03 -25.25 36.11
C LEU A 412 4.81 -26.40 35.13
N PHE A 413 4.82 -26.08 33.84
CA PHE A 413 4.60 -27.02 32.75
C PHE A 413 5.72 -28.06 32.68
N PHE A 414 6.98 -27.61 32.67
CA PHE A 414 8.13 -28.52 32.62
C PHE A 414 8.38 -29.24 33.94
N THR A 415 7.95 -28.66 35.07
CA THR A 415 7.94 -29.36 36.36
C THR A 415 6.70 -30.26 36.56
N ARG A 416 5.81 -30.35 35.57
CA ARG A 416 4.64 -31.25 35.54
C ARG A 416 3.68 -31.08 36.72
N ARG A 417 3.45 -29.83 37.10
CA ARG A 417 2.71 -29.44 38.31
C ARG A 417 1.20 -29.58 38.14
N THR A 418 0.49 -30.02 39.17
CA THR A 418 -0.99 -30.23 39.15
C THR A 418 -1.79 -28.97 38.86
N ASN A 419 -1.26 -27.79 39.16
CA ASN A 419 -1.90 -26.50 38.86
C ASN A 419 -1.80 -26.07 37.39
N THR A 420 -0.92 -26.69 36.59
CA THR A 420 -0.67 -26.29 35.19
C THR A 420 -1.95 -26.27 34.33
N PRO A 421 -2.81 -27.30 34.32
CA PRO A 421 -3.97 -27.31 33.41
C PRO A 421 -4.96 -26.17 33.67
N MET A 422 -5.18 -25.82 34.94
CA MET A 422 -6.05 -24.71 35.32
C MET A 422 -5.43 -23.36 34.92
N LEU A 423 -4.13 -23.17 35.18
CA LEU A 423 -3.44 -21.92 34.83
C LEU A 423 -3.28 -21.74 33.32
N MET A 424 -3.10 -22.83 32.56
CA MET A 424 -3.14 -22.80 31.09
C MET A 424 -4.53 -22.39 30.59
N THR A 425 -5.61 -22.88 31.22
CA THR A 425 -6.97 -22.45 30.89
C THR A 425 -7.15 -20.95 31.13
N ILE A 426 -6.72 -20.47 32.31
CA ILE A 426 -6.77 -19.04 32.66
C ILE A 426 -5.95 -18.20 31.67
N PHE A 427 -4.78 -18.66 31.24
CA PHE A 427 -3.96 -17.98 30.24
C PHE A 427 -4.70 -17.78 28.91
N TYR A 428 -5.31 -18.83 28.35
CA TYR A 428 -6.07 -18.69 27.11
C TYR A 428 -7.28 -17.77 27.25
N VAL A 429 -7.96 -17.80 28.40
CA VAL A 429 -9.08 -16.89 28.69
C VAL A 429 -8.62 -15.44 28.80
N ILE A 430 -7.55 -15.17 29.56
CA ILE A 430 -6.99 -13.81 29.71
C ILE A 430 -6.53 -13.29 28.36
N ASN A 431 -5.83 -14.09 27.57
CA ASN A 431 -5.36 -13.68 26.24
C ASN A 431 -6.51 -13.31 25.30
N LEU A 432 -7.58 -14.13 25.28
CA LEU A 432 -8.76 -13.83 24.47
C LEU A 432 -9.47 -12.55 24.94
N LEU A 433 -9.65 -12.38 26.25
CA LEU A 433 -10.26 -11.18 26.82
C LEU A 433 -9.42 -9.93 26.57
N ALA A 434 -8.09 -10.04 26.63
CA ALA A 434 -7.20 -8.93 26.36
C ALA A 434 -7.34 -8.43 24.92
N ILE A 435 -7.33 -9.34 23.95
CA ILE A 435 -7.52 -8.98 22.53
C ILE A 435 -8.91 -8.36 22.30
N LEU A 436 -9.93 -8.88 22.99
CA LEU A 436 -11.29 -8.36 22.87
C LEU A 436 -11.42 -6.95 23.46
N VAL A 437 -10.86 -6.71 24.65
CA VAL A 437 -10.86 -5.39 25.28
C VAL A 437 -10.06 -4.40 24.44
N ASP A 438 -8.90 -4.80 23.94
CA ASP A 438 -8.07 -3.97 23.08
C ASP A 438 -8.83 -3.52 21.82
N THR A 439 -9.44 -4.48 21.11
CA THR A 439 -10.26 -4.19 19.92
C THR A 439 -11.40 -3.20 20.22
N ILE A 440 -12.05 -3.32 21.39
CA ILE A 440 -13.13 -2.41 21.80
C ILE A 440 -12.60 -1.01 22.13
N LEU A 441 -11.39 -0.91 22.67
CA LEU A 441 -10.79 0.37 23.05
C LEU A 441 -10.18 1.12 21.87
N THR A 442 -9.85 0.43 20.77
CA THR A 442 -9.16 1.03 19.61
C THR A 442 -10.04 1.21 18.37
N GLU A 443 -11.07 0.39 18.17
CA GLU A 443 -11.92 0.44 16.97
C GLU A 443 -13.32 1.01 17.25
N ASP A 444 -13.75 2.01 16.47
CA ASP A 444 -15.11 2.57 16.55
C ASP A 444 -16.20 1.57 16.13
N THR A 445 -15.85 0.58 15.32
CA THR A 445 -16.79 -0.45 14.83
C THR A 445 -16.16 -1.83 14.91
N PHE A 446 -16.77 -2.73 15.67
CA PHE A 446 -16.27 -4.09 15.87
C PHE A 446 -16.36 -4.91 14.57
N LYS A 447 -15.22 -5.29 14.00
CA LYS A 447 -15.15 -6.16 12.82
C LYS A 447 -14.86 -7.61 13.21
N LEU A 448 -15.70 -8.54 12.74
CA LEU A 448 -15.54 -9.99 12.95
C LEU A 448 -14.31 -10.58 12.22
N GLU A 449 -13.74 -9.86 11.26
CA GLU A 449 -12.57 -10.28 10.47
C GLU A 449 -11.23 -9.88 11.12
N ASN A 450 -11.18 -9.81 12.45
CA ASN A 450 -9.94 -9.52 13.19
C ASN A 450 -9.11 -10.81 13.36
N ARG A 451 -8.00 -10.91 12.61
CA ARG A 451 -7.12 -12.10 12.59
C ARG A 451 -6.59 -12.51 13.98
N PRO A 452 -6.03 -11.61 14.81
CA PRO A 452 -5.66 -11.91 16.20
C PRO A 452 -6.81 -12.52 17.02
N LEU A 453 -8.01 -11.95 16.92
CA LEU A 453 -9.18 -12.44 17.64
C LEU A 453 -9.57 -13.85 17.21
N ILE A 454 -9.61 -14.12 15.90
CA ILE A 454 -9.89 -15.45 15.35
C ILE A 454 -8.87 -16.47 15.86
N GLN A 455 -7.58 -16.13 15.85
CA GLN A 455 -6.51 -17.00 16.36
C GLN A 455 -6.68 -17.32 17.85
N ALA A 456 -7.01 -16.31 18.66
CA ALA A 456 -7.25 -16.48 20.09
C ALA A 456 -8.47 -17.36 20.39
N VAL A 457 -9.57 -17.18 19.65
CA VAL A 457 -10.77 -18.00 19.77
C VAL A 457 -10.48 -19.46 19.39
N VAL A 458 -9.82 -19.69 18.25
CA VAL A 458 -9.43 -21.04 17.81
C VAL A 458 -8.52 -21.70 18.85
N ALA A 459 -7.53 -20.99 19.36
CA ALA A 459 -6.65 -21.49 20.41
C ALA A 459 -7.43 -21.85 21.68
N ALA A 460 -8.35 -21.00 22.14
CA ALA A 460 -9.17 -21.25 23.32
C ALA A 460 -10.07 -22.49 23.14
N VAL A 461 -10.75 -22.60 21.99
CA VAL A 461 -11.65 -23.73 21.67
C VAL A 461 -10.92 -25.06 21.60
N ILE A 462 -9.66 -25.08 21.14
CA ILE A 462 -8.85 -26.30 21.08
C ILE A 462 -8.26 -26.63 22.45
N TRP A 463 -7.55 -25.67 23.04
CA TRP A 463 -6.68 -25.96 24.19
C TRP A 463 -7.44 -26.02 25.51
N ILE A 464 -8.47 -25.20 25.74
CA ILE A 464 -9.20 -25.22 27.01
C ILE A 464 -9.85 -26.59 27.25
N PRO A 465 -10.61 -27.19 26.31
CA PRO A 465 -11.13 -28.54 26.49
C PRO A 465 -10.02 -29.58 26.63
N TYR A 466 -8.94 -29.47 25.86
CA TYR A 466 -7.82 -30.39 25.94
C TYR A 466 -7.20 -30.41 27.35
N PHE A 467 -6.93 -29.25 27.95
CA PHE A 467 -6.35 -29.17 29.29
C PHE A 467 -7.28 -29.66 30.41
N ASN A 468 -8.61 -29.54 30.25
CA ASN A 468 -9.56 -29.90 31.30
C ASN A 468 -10.09 -31.35 31.18
N LEU A 469 -10.22 -31.87 29.96
CA LEU A 469 -10.86 -33.17 29.71
C LEU A 469 -9.85 -34.30 29.50
N SER A 470 -8.69 -34.02 28.89
CA SER A 470 -7.74 -35.07 28.49
C SER A 470 -7.16 -35.85 29.66
N GLU A 471 -7.32 -37.17 29.64
CA GLU A 471 -6.65 -38.09 30.57
C GLU A 471 -5.13 -38.00 30.47
N ARG A 472 -4.59 -37.71 29.28
CA ARG A 472 -3.15 -37.53 29.07
C ARG A 472 -2.65 -36.32 29.84
N VAL A 473 -3.36 -35.19 29.78
CA VAL A 473 -3.02 -33.97 30.53
C VAL A 473 -3.05 -34.26 32.03
N LYS A 474 -4.14 -34.85 32.53
CA LYS A 474 -4.30 -35.23 33.95
C LYS A 474 -3.22 -36.21 34.42
N SER A 475 -2.80 -37.15 33.56
CA SER A 475 -1.73 -38.11 33.85
C SER A 475 -0.32 -37.51 33.78
N THR A 476 -0.13 -36.41 33.04
CA THR A 476 1.17 -35.75 32.89
C THR A 476 1.40 -34.74 34.01
N PHE A 477 0.39 -33.92 34.34
CA PHE A 477 0.46 -32.87 35.34
C PHE A 477 -0.04 -33.37 36.71
N CYS A 478 0.73 -34.25 37.34
CA CYS A 478 0.35 -34.89 38.61
C CYS A 478 1.30 -34.63 39.78
N LYS A 479 2.33 -33.77 39.60
CA LYS A 479 3.31 -33.49 40.65
C LYS A 479 2.86 -32.36 41.57
N THR A 480 2.79 -32.65 42.87
CA THR A 480 2.53 -31.68 43.94
C THR A 480 3.83 -31.17 44.56
N ARG A 481 3.79 -30.07 45.32
CA ARG A 481 4.98 -29.40 45.89
C ARG A 481 5.42 -30.08 47.16
N ARG A 482 4.43 -30.43 47.96
CA ARG A 482 4.57 -31.23 49.16
C ARG A 482 4.45 -32.68 48.68
N ASN A 483 5.56 -33.30 48.27
CA ASN A 483 5.64 -34.66 47.71
C ASN A 483 4.53 -35.62 48.21
N ILE A 484 3.39 -35.65 47.52
CA ILE A 484 2.42 -36.74 47.57
C ILE A 484 2.57 -37.41 46.22
N GLU A 485 3.50 -38.35 46.11
CA GLU A 485 3.55 -39.21 44.93
C GLU A 485 2.24 -40.00 44.87
N PRO A 486 1.47 -39.94 43.77
CA PRO A 486 0.32 -40.82 43.62
C PRO A 486 0.84 -42.26 43.63
N LYS A 487 0.29 -43.09 44.51
CA LYS A 487 0.65 -44.51 44.59
C LYS A 487 0.45 -45.13 43.21
N SER A 488 1.54 -45.62 42.61
CA SER A 488 1.50 -46.41 41.38
C SER A 488 0.59 -47.61 41.62
N ASN A 489 -0.59 -47.62 41.00
CA ASN A 489 -1.50 -48.76 41.08
C ASN A 489 -1.01 -49.86 40.13
N LYS A 490 0.09 -50.52 40.50
CA LYS A 490 0.49 -51.81 39.91
C LYS A 490 -0.31 -52.92 40.59
N ASN A 491 -1.59 -53.05 40.27
CA ASN A 491 -2.34 -54.29 40.45
C ASN A 491 -3.54 -54.28 39.49
N PRO A 492 -3.62 -55.21 38.52
CA PRO A 492 -4.82 -55.36 37.71
C PRO A 492 -5.95 -55.89 38.60
N VAL A 493 -7.11 -55.22 38.55
CA VAL A 493 -8.35 -55.73 39.15
C VAL A 493 -8.71 -57.04 38.43
N PRO A 494 -8.93 -58.16 39.14
CA PRO A 494 -9.40 -59.38 38.51
C PRO A 494 -10.83 -59.16 38.01
N ILE A 495 -11.07 -59.47 36.74
CA ILE A 495 -12.41 -59.56 36.16
C ILE A 495 -13.06 -60.81 36.78
N THR A 496 -13.93 -60.63 37.79
CA THR A 496 -14.80 -61.71 38.24
C THR A 496 -15.97 -61.82 37.26
N GLN A 497 -15.87 -62.77 36.32
CA GLN A 497 -17.03 -63.24 35.56
C GLN A 497 -17.96 -64.00 36.52
N THR A 498 -19.16 -63.49 36.75
CA THR A 498 -20.28 -64.27 37.30
C THR A 498 -21.24 -64.62 36.17
N ILE A 499 -21.09 -65.85 35.67
CA ILE A 499 -22.10 -66.56 34.86
C ILE A 499 -23.22 -67.01 35.82
N PRO A 500 -24.51 -66.77 35.54
CA PRO A 500 -25.58 -67.37 36.34
C PRO A 500 -25.84 -68.79 35.86
N GLN A 501 -25.59 -69.78 36.72
CA GLN A 501 -26.07 -71.15 36.52
C GLN A 501 -27.53 -71.26 36.98
N LYS A 502 -28.34 -71.83 36.09
CA LYS A 502 -29.68 -72.39 36.30
C LYS A 502 -29.78 -73.19 37.61
N GLY A 503 -30.85 -72.95 38.36
CA GLY A 503 -31.44 -73.90 39.30
C GLY A 503 -32.93 -74.03 39.01
N ASP A 504 -33.33 -75.19 38.49
CA ASP A 504 -34.71 -75.67 38.48
C ASP A 504 -35.03 -76.37 39.81
N VAL A 505 -36.33 -76.63 40.01
CA VAL A 505 -36.99 -77.57 40.96
C VAL A 505 -37.35 -76.92 42.31
N LEU A 506 -38.60 -76.85 42.80
CA LEU A 506 -39.84 -77.61 42.56
C LEU A 506 -41.07 -76.72 42.84
#